data_AF-A0AAD9XB33-F1
#
_entry.id   AF-A0AAD9XB33-F1
#
_cell.length_a   1.000
_cell.length_b   1.000
_cell.length_c   1.000
_cell.angle_alpha   90.00
_cell.angle_beta   90.00
_cell.angle_gamma   90.00
#
_symmetry.space_group_name_H-M   'P 1'
#
loop_
_entity.id
_entity.type
_entity.pdbx_description
1 polymer ?
#
loop_
_entity_poly.entity_id
_entity_poly.type
_entity_poly.pdbx_seq_one_letter_code
_entity_poly.pdbx_strand_id
1 'polypeptide(L)'
;MQELRVNSGFGGVCLSPVGTQCVSKEDYSLIKRKGLAVVDCSWARLEDVPFVKLRCAAPRLLPWLVAANPVNYGRPCQLSCVEALSAALILCGEEETANLLLGKFKWGHAFLSLNRELLKAYSECENSTDIISVQNEWLSQQRKVPKALPDVEETNTGKDEGSSNDSDDGLPPLEKNMNHLDLQESDEECENESE
;
A
#
# COMPACT_ATOMS: atom_id res chain seq x y z
N MET A 1 -21.77 -8.86 5.79
CA MET A 1 -21.30 -8.60 4.42
C MET A 1 -22.03 -9.57 3.52
N GLN A 2 -22.60 -9.11 2.41
CA GLN A 2 -23.40 -9.93 1.49
C GLN A 2 -22.76 -9.89 0.11
N GLU A 3 -22.67 -11.04 -0.55
CA GLU A 3 -22.21 -11.14 -1.94
C GLU A 3 -23.35 -10.77 -2.90
N LEU A 4 -23.03 -10.00 -3.94
CA LEU A 4 -23.97 -9.59 -4.98
C LEU A 4 -23.56 -10.20 -6.31
N ARG A 5 -24.54 -10.68 -7.09
CA ARG A 5 -24.27 -11.21 -8.43
C ARG A 5 -23.99 -10.06 -9.39
N VAL A 6 -23.10 -10.27 -10.36
CA VAL A 6 -22.72 -9.25 -11.37
C VAL A 6 -23.92 -8.63 -12.09
N ASN A 7 -24.96 -9.42 -12.37
CA ASN A 7 -26.17 -8.96 -13.05
C ASN A 7 -27.21 -8.32 -12.11
N SER A 8 -27.01 -8.39 -10.80
CA SER A 8 -27.88 -7.71 -9.82
C SER A 8 -27.41 -6.27 -9.63
N GLY A 9 -28.31 -5.31 -9.82
CA GLY A 9 -27.99 -3.91 -9.63
C GLY A 9 -27.78 -3.57 -8.15
N PHE A 10 -26.82 -2.70 -7.87
CA PHE A 10 -26.57 -2.17 -6.53
C PHE A 10 -26.98 -0.69 -6.46
N GLY A 11 -27.92 -0.38 -5.56
CA GLY A 11 -28.49 0.96 -5.42
C GLY A 11 -27.70 1.91 -4.50
N GLY A 12 -26.59 1.45 -3.92
CA GLY A 12 -25.71 2.25 -3.07
C GLY A 12 -24.45 2.72 -3.79
N VAL A 13 -23.44 3.06 -3.00
CA VAL A 13 -22.12 3.48 -3.51
C VAL A 13 -21.28 2.26 -3.84
N CYS A 14 -20.72 2.19 -5.04
CA CYS A 14 -19.78 1.12 -5.41
C CYS A 14 -18.42 1.70 -5.73
N LEU A 15 -17.40 1.18 -5.07
CA LEU A 15 -16.00 1.48 -5.38
C LEU A 15 -15.62 0.77 -6.67
N SER A 16 -15.35 1.54 -7.72
CA SER A 16 -15.14 1.02 -9.06
C SER A 16 -14.23 1.94 -9.88
N PRO A 17 -13.28 1.39 -10.67
CA PRO A 17 -12.37 2.18 -11.50
C PRO A 17 -13.08 2.95 -12.63
N VAL A 18 -14.35 2.62 -12.93
CA VAL A 18 -15.16 3.34 -13.92
C VAL A 18 -15.93 4.53 -13.33
N GLY A 19 -15.77 4.79 -12.03
CA GLY A 19 -16.32 5.99 -11.39
C GLY A 19 -15.68 7.25 -11.95
N THR A 20 -16.43 8.36 -11.94
CA THR A 20 -15.93 9.68 -12.37
C THR A 20 -15.70 10.64 -11.20
N GLN A 21 -16.25 10.30 -10.03
CA GLN A 21 -16.16 11.09 -8.80
C GLN A 21 -15.48 10.26 -7.72
N CYS A 22 -14.61 10.88 -6.94
CA CYS A 22 -14.07 10.29 -5.73
C CYS A 22 -15.15 10.20 -4.65
N VAL A 23 -15.06 9.18 -3.80
CA VAL A 23 -15.89 9.09 -2.60
C VAL A 23 -15.58 10.25 -1.65
N SER A 24 -16.60 10.87 -1.08
CA SER A 24 -16.48 11.97 -0.11
C SER A 24 -17.64 11.96 0.89
N LYS A 25 -17.70 12.95 1.79
CA LYS A 25 -18.79 13.07 2.78
C LYS A 25 -20.19 13.12 2.17
N GLU A 26 -20.35 13.66 0.97
CA GLU A 26 -21.63 13.69 0.25
C GLU A 26 -22.27 12.31 0.09
N ASP A 27 -21.44 11.26 0.03
CA ASP A 27 -21.88 9.88 -0.14
C ASP A 27 -22.39 9.24 1.15
N TYR A 28 -22.17 9.85 2.32
CA TYR A 28 -22.57 9.33 3.63
C TYR A 28 -24.05 8.92 3.68
N SER A 29 -24.93 9.81 3.25
CA SER A 29 -26.38 9.59 3.28
C SER A 29 -26.80 8.42 2.40
N LEU A 30 -26.12 8.21 1.26
CA LEU A 30 -26.40 7.11 0.36
C LEU A 30 -25.87 5.78 0.91
N ILE A 31 -24.65 5.77 1.45
CA ILE A 31 -24.05 4.61 2.12
C ILE A 31 -24.93 4.15 3.28
N LYS A 32 -25.38 5.06 4.14
CA LYS A 32 -26.25 4.73 5.28
C LYS A 32 -27.58 4.11 4.86
N ARG A 33 -28.16 4.59 3.75
CA ARG A 33 -29.49 4.14 3.26
C ARG A 33 -29.43 2.88 2.40
N LYS A 34 -28.38 2.70 1.60
CA LYS A 34 -28.31 1.70 0.52
C LYS A 34 -27.07 0.81 0.57
N GLY A 35 -26.09 1.15 1.40
CA GLY A 35 -24.85 0.42 1.59
C GLY A 35 -23.70 0.90 0.73
N LEU A 36 -22.53 0.31 1.01
CA LEU A 36 -21.28 0.46 0.29
C LEU A 36 -20.86 -0.89 -0.27
N ALA A 37 -20.42 -0.93 -1.53
CA ALA A 37 -19.96 -2.14 -2.21
C ALA A 37 -18.57 -1.94 -2.80
N VAL A 38 -17.83 -3.04 -2.92
CA VAL A 38 -16.54 -3.12 -3.60
C VAL A 38 -16.58 -4.29 -4.59
N VAL A 39 -15.83 -4.19 -5.67
CA VAL A 39 -15.68 -5.28 -6.63
C VAL A 39 -14.56 -6.20 -6.15
N ASP A 40 -14.92 -7.42 -5.74
CA ASP A 40 -13.95 -8.41 -5.28
C ASP A 40 -13.29 -9.11 -6.48
N CYS A 41 -12.03 -8.74 -6.74
CA CYS A 41 -11.23 -9.33 -7.80
C CYS A 41 -9.75 -9.26 -7.42
N SER A 42 -8.94 -10.17 -7.96
CA SER A 42 -7.49 -10.03 -7.87
C SER A 42 -7.02 -8.94 -8.84
N TRP A 43 -5.96 -8.22 -8.46
CA TRP A 43 -5.35 -7.22 -9.34
C TRP A 43 -4.90 -7.81 -10.69
N ALA A 44 -4.52 -9.09 -10.73
CA ALA A 44 -4.15 -9.80 -11.95
C ALA A 44 -5.31 -10.02 -12.93
N ARG A 45 -6.56 -9.91 -12.47
CA ARG A 45 -7.78 -10.18 -13.25
C ARG A 45 -8.70 -8.97 -13.34
N LEU A 46 -8.20 -7.78 -13.00
CA LEU A 46 -9.00 -6.56 -13.02
C LEU A 46 -9.55 -6.27 -14.43
N GLU A 47 -8.76 -6.55 -15.46
CA GLU A 47 -9.14 -6.37 -16.87
C GLU A 47 -10.25 -7.33 -17.32
N ASP A 48 -10.37 -8.49 -16.69
CA ASP A 48 -11.42 -9.48 -16.98
C ASP A 48 -12.78 -9.08 -16.39
N VAL A 49 -12.81 -8.11 -15.46
CA VAL A 49 -14.03 -7.73 -14.76
C VAL A 49 -14.96 -7.01 -15.74
N PRO A 50 -16.19 -7.50 -15.93
CA PRO A 50 -17.15 -6.88 -16.84
C PRO A 50 -17.79 -5.65 -16.17
N PHE A 51 -17.04 -4.55 -16.00
CA PHE A 51 -17.51 -3.32 -15.34
C PHE A 51 -18.78 -2.76 -15.98
N VAL A 52 -18.95 -2.93 -17.29
CA VAL A 52 -20.16 -2.53 -18.04
C VAL A 52 -21.43 -3.27 -17.56
N LYS A 53 -21.28 -4.50 -17.07
CA LYS A 53 -22.40 -5.31 -16.53
C LYS A 53 -22.71 -4.97 -15.08
N LEU A 54 -21.76 -4.40 -14.34
CA LEU A 54 -21.94 -3.97 -12.95
C LEU A 54 -22.82 -2.71 -12.90
N ARG A 55 -24.13 -2.92 -12.75
CA ARG A 55 -25.08 -1.82 -12.60
C ARG A 55 -24.98 -1.23 -11.20
N CYS A 56 -24.32 -0.09 -11.06
CA CYS A 56 -24.29 0.69 -9.83
C CYS A 56 -24.93 2.05 -10.03
N ALA A 57 -25.71 2.50 -9.04
CA ALA A 57 -26.31 3.83 -9.04
C ALA A 57 -25.28 4.95 -8.82
N ALA A 58 -24.25 4.72 -8.01
CA ALA A 58 -23.22 5.70 -7.68
C ALA A 58 -21.82 5.05 -7.68
N PRO A 59 -21.19 4.88 -8.86
CA PRO A 59 -19.81 4.43 -8.95
C PRO A 59 -18.87 5.54 -8.47
N ARG A 60 -17.97 5.20 -7.54
CA ARG A 60 -16.98 6.11 -6.95
C ARG A 60 -15.56 5.58 -7.07
N LEU A 61 -14.63 6.49 -7.28
CA LEU A 61 -13.20 6.25 -7.17
C LEU A 61 -12.76 6.40 -5.71
N LEU A 62 -11.71 5.67 -5.34
CA LEU A 62 -10.95 5.99 -4.14
C LEU A 62 -9.82 6.96 -4.50
N PRO A 63 -9.53 7.95 -3.64
CA PRO A 63 -8.35 8.78 -3.84
C PRO A 63 -7.06 7.97 -3.58
N TRP A 64 -5.94 8.57 -3.95
CA TRP A 64 -4.62 8.00 -3.77
C TRP A 64 -4.36 7.69 -2.31
N LEU A 65 -4.05 6.42 -2.05
CA LEU A 65 -3.73 5.84 -0.75
C LEU A 65 -2.73 4.70 -0.99
N VAL A 66 -1.99 4.34 0.05
CA VAL A 66 -0.97 3.29 0.00
C VAL A 66 -1.46 2.05 0.71
N ALA A 67 -1.28 0.89 0.07
CA ALA A 67 -1.62 -0.39 0.66
C ALA A 67 -0.70 -0.74 1.83
N ALA A 68 -1.31 -1.26 2.91
CA ALA A 68 -0.63 -1.84 4.06
C ALA A 68 -0.86 -3.35 4.17
N ASN A 69 -1.66 -3.95 3.27
CA ASN A 69 -1.82 -5.39 3.21
C ASN A 69 -0.50 -6.11 2.86
N PRO A 70 -0.29 -7.35 3.33
CA PRO A 70 0.98 -8.07 3.14
C PRO A 70 1.37 -8.34 1.68
N VAL A 71 0.40 -8.35 0.76
CA VAL A 71 0.64 -8.69 -0.64
C VAL A 71 1.19 -7.48 -1.41
N ASN A 72 0.62 -6.30 -1.16
CA ASN A 72 0.90 -5.07 -1.90
C ASN A 72 1.47 -3.95 -1.03
N TYR A 73 2.09 -4.28 0.11
CA TYR A 73 2.59 -3.29 1.05
C TYR A 73 3.43 -2.20 0.36
N GLY A 74 3.12 -0.93 0.63
CA GLY A 74 3.82 0.21 0.06
C GLY A 74 3.43 0.56 -1.38
N ARG A 75 2.59 -0.26 -2.04
CA ARG A 75 2.15 0.01 -3.42
C ARG A 75 0.98 1.01 -3.42
N PRO A 76 1.08 2.11 -4.20
CA PRO A 76 0.00 3.08 -4.30
C PRO A 76 -1.20 2.49 -5.04
N CYS A 77 -2.40 2.83 -4.59
CA CYS A 77 -3.69 2.48 -5.19
C CYS A 77 -3.97 0.97 -5.32
N GLN A 78 -3.12 0.08 -4.80
CA GLN A 78 -3.28 -1.38 -4.84
C GLN A 78 -3.86 -1.94 -3.53
N LEU A 79 -4.92 -1.29 -3.06
CA LEU A 79 -5.60 -1.62 -1.82
C LEU A 79 -6.27 -2.99 -1.92
N SER A 80 -6.38 -3.68 -0.79
CA SER A 80 -7.29 -4.82 -0.63
C SER A 80 -8.74 -4.34 -0.53
N CYS A 81 -9.70 -5.25 -0.77
CA CYS A 81 -11.12 -4.94 -0.66
C CYS A 81 -11.50 -4.38 0.72
N VAL A 82 -10.87 -4.86 1.81
CA VAL A 82 -11.11 -4.35 3.15
C VAL A 82 -10.54 -2.94 3.34
N GLU A 83 -9.33 -2.67 2.87
CA GLU A 83 -8.73 -1.33 2.94
C GLU A 83 -9.55 -0.32 2.13
N ALA A 84 -10.02 -0.71 0.95
CA ALA A 84 -10.86 0.11 0.10
C ALA A 84 -12.18 0.48 0.79
N LEU A 85 -12.88 -0.50 1.37
CA LEU A 85 -14.11 -0.27 2.12
C LEU A 85 -13.87 0.62 3.35
N SER A 86 -12.82 0.32 4.13
CA SER A 86 -12.48 1.10 5.32
C SER A 86 -12.10 2.53 4.98
N ALA A 87 -11.34 2.76 3.90
CA ALA A 87 -11.02 4.10 3.42
C ALA A 87 -12.29 4.88 3.08
N ALA A 88 -13.19 4.31 2.27
CA ALA A 88 -14.45 4.96 1.93
C ALA A 88 -15.31 5.29 3.16
N LEU A 89 -15.37 4.38 4.14
CA LEU A 89 -16.08 4.63 5.40
C LEU A 89 -15.47 5.80 6.18
N ILE A 90 -14.14 5.85 6.32
CA ILE A 90 -13.44 6.96 7.00
C ILE A 90 -13.72 8.29 6.30
N LEU A 91 -13.62 8.32 4.97
CA LEU A 91 -13.88 9.52 4.16
C LEU A 91 -15.32 10.03 4.30
N CYS A 92 -16.26 9.13 4.57
CA CYS A 92 -17.66 9.47 4.85
C CYS A 92 -17.95 9.71 6.34
N GLY A 93 -16.96 9.63 7.25
CA GLY A 93 -17.13 9.87 8.68
C GLY A 93 -17.55 8.65 9.52
N GLU A 94 -17.50 7.44 8.97
CA GLU A 94 -17.80 6.16 9.66
C GLU A 94 -16.52 5.45 10.12
N GLU A 95 -15.69 6.17 10.89
CA GLU A 95 -14.37 5.68 11.33
C GLU A 95 -14.47 4.43 12.24
N GLU A 96 -15.44 4.38 13.14
CA GLU A 96 -15.65 3.22 14.04
C GLU A 96 -15.91 1.94 13.25
N THR A 97 -16.76 2.00 12.22
CA THR A 97 -17.06 0.87 11.35
C THR A 97 -15.81 0.45 10.56
N ALA A 98 -15.03 1.42 10.07
CA ALA A 98 -13.77 1.15 9.37
C ALA A 98 -12.74 0.43 10.27
N ASN A 99 -12.63 0.87 11.53
CA ASN A 99 -11.77 0.25 12.55
C ASN A 99 -12.21 -1.18 12.87
N LEU A 100 -13.52 -1.44 12.95
CA LEU A 100 -14.09 -2.77 13.14
C LEU A 100 -13.77 -3.72 11.97
N LEU A 101 -13.78 -3.22 10.73
CA LEU A 101 -13.40 -4.01 9.56
C LEU A 101 -11.91 -4.36 9.57
N LEU A 102 -11.05 -3.36 9.79
CA LEU A 102 -9.60 -3.54 9.80
C LEU A 102 -9.13 -4.36 11.00
N GLY A 103 -9.81 -4.25 12.15
CA GLY A 103 -9.47 -4.98 13.38
C GLY A 103 -9.58 -6.51 13.25
N LYS A 104 -10.24 -7.02 12.20
CA LYS A 104 -10.25 -8.46 11.88
C LYS A 104 -8.92 -8.95 11.31
N PHE A 105 -8.05 -8.04 10.91
CA PHE A 105 -6.76 -8.32 10.30
C PHE A 105 -5.66 -7.85 11.23
N LYS A 106 -4.70 -8.73 11.55
CA LYS A 106 -3.57 -8.38 12.42
C LYS A 106 -2.78 -7.16 11.92
N TRP A 107 -2.66 -7.01 10.60
CA TRP A 107 -2.00 -5.90 9.92
C TRP A 107 -2.90 -4.68 9.68
N GLY A 108 -4.22 -4.77 9.94
CA GLY A 108 -5.18 -3.73 9.54
C GLY A 108 -4.91 -2.35 10.14
N HIS A 109 -4.38 -2.30 11.36
CA HIS A 109 -3.96 -1.05 12.00
C HIS A 109 -2.86 -0.31 11.21
N ALA A 110 -1.99 -1.04 10.51
CA ALA A 110 -0.92 -0.45 9.71
C ALA A 110 -1.46 0.39 8.56
N PHE A 111 -2.65 0.06 8.01
CA PHE A 111 -3.29 0.86 6.97
C PHE A 111 -3.61 2.28 7.46
N LEU A 112 -4.15 2.38 8.68
CA LEU A 112 -4.49 3.66 9.30
C LEU A 112 -3.24 4.46 9.63
N SER A 113 -2.21 3.80 10.19
CA SER A 113 -0.94 4.44 10.51
C SER A 113 -0.22 4.96 9.26
N LEU A 114 -0.17 4.15 8.21
CA LEU A 114 0.51 4.48 6.95
C LEU A 114 -0.14 5.67 6.23
N ASN A 115 -1.47 5.76 6.26
CA ASN A 115 -2.21 6.77 5.54
C ASN A 115 -2.78 7.87 6.44
N ARG A 116 -2.32 7.99 7.69
CA ARG A 116 -2.95 8.82 8.73
C ARG A 116 -3.19 10.26 8.29
N GLU A 117 -2.18 10.90 7.71
CA GLU A 117 -2.24 12.31 7.30
C GLU A 117 -3.23 12.51 6.15
N LEU A 118 -3.18 11.64 5.14
CA LEU A 118 -4.10 11.66 4.00
C LEU A 118 -5.54 11.34 4.39
N LEU A 119 -5.76 10.30 5.19
CA LEU A 119 -7.10 9.93 5.65
C LEU A 119 -7.73 11.07 6.45
N LYS A 120 -6.94 11.74 7.30
CA LYS A 120 -7.39 12.93 8.02
C LYS A 120 -7.76 14.05 7.07
N ALA A 121 -6.88 14.42 6.14
CA ALA A 121 -7.12 15.50 5.19
C ALA A 121 -8.34 15.22 4.28
N TYR A 122 -8.49 13.99 3.81
CA TYR A 122 -9.65 13.57 3.02
C TYR A 122 -10.94 13.55 3.85
N SER A 123 -10.88 13.19 5.14
CA SER A 123 -12.04 13.24 6.04
C SER A 123 -12.53 14.66 6.33
N GLU A 124 -11.74 15.69 6.02
CA GLU A 124 -12.13 17.10 6.16
C GLU A 124 -12.81 17.63 4.88
N CYS A 125 -12.63 16.96 3.75
CA CYS A 125 -13.20 17.33 2.45
C CYS A 125 -14.71 17.08 2.36
N GLU A 126 -15.45 17.97 1.69
CA GLU A 126 -16.90 17.81 1.53
C GLU A 126 -17.23 17.03 0.25
N ASN A 127 -16.60 17.43 -0.86
CA ASN A 127 -16.95 16.91 -2.19
C ASN A 127 -15.76 16.26 -2.91
N SER A 128 -16.04 15.59 -4.03
CA SER A 128 -15.02 14.92 -4.86
C SER A 128 -13.91 15.88 -5.36
N THR A 129 -14.21 17.15 -5.60
CA THR A 129 -13.23 18.13 -6.11
C THR A 129 -12.20 18.49 -5.04
N ASP A 130 -12.66 18.64 -3.79
CA ASP A 130 -11.79 18.89 -2.64
C ASP A 130 -10.82 17.72 -2.43
N ILE A 131 -11.33 16.49 -2.49
CA ILE A 131 -10.54 15.25 -2.40
C ILE A 131 -9.42 15.23 -3.45
N ILE A 132 -9.77 15.51 -4.71
CA ILE A 132 -8.80 15.55 -5.82
C ILE A 132 -7.77 16.66 -5.61
N SER A 133 -8.18 17.81 -5.07
CA SER A 133 -7.28 18.95 -4.81
C SER A 133 -6.24 18.59 -3.75
N VAL A 134 -6.67 18.03 -2.62
CA VAL A 134 -5.79 17.54 -1.54
C VAL A 134 -4.84 16.45 -2.07
N GLN A 135 -5.36 15.51 -2.85
CA GLN A 135 -4.56 14.45 -3.45
C GLN A 135 -3.44 15.01 -4.33
N ASN A 136 -3.77 15.93 -5.24
CA ASN A 136 -2.81 16.50 -6.17
C ASN A 136 -1.76 17.35 -5.46
N GLU A 137 -2.17 18.10 -4.45
CA GLU A 137 -1.25 18.84 -3.60
C GLU A 137 -0.25 17.90 -2.92
N TRP A 138 -0.73 16.84 -2.26
CA TRP A 138 0.11 15.84 -1.60
C TRP A 138 1.13 15.20 -2.56
N LEU A 139 0.65 14.74 -3.73
CA LEU A 139 1.52 14.13 -4.76
C LEU A 139 2.57 15.12 -5.29
N SER A 140 2.23 16.41 -5.39
CA SER A 140 3.17 17.45 -5.82
C SER A 140 4.26 17.72 -4.78
N GLN A 141 3.92 17.67 -3.49
CA GLN A 141 4.87 17.87 -2.39
C GLN A 141 5.86 16.69 -2.32
N GLN A 142 5.36 15.45 -2.43
CA GLN A 142 6.22 14.26 -2.38
C GLN A 142 7.16 14.15 -3.59
N ARG A 143 6.78 14.65 -4.77
CA ARG A 143 7.68 14.71 -5.94
C ARG A 143 8.83 15.71 -5.78
N LYS A 144 8.69 16.70 -4.92
CA LYS A 144 9.71 17.76 -4.71
C LYS A 144 10.77 17.37 -3.69
N VAL A 145 10.56 16.32 -2.89
CA VAL A 145 11.57 15.82 -1.96
C VAL A 145 12.62 15.04 -2.77
N PRO A 146 13.88 15.50 -2.88
CA PRO A 146 14.92 14.72 -3.51
C PRO A 146 15.07 13.43 -2.73
N LYS A 147 14.98 12.29 -3.42
CA LYS A 147 15.34 10.98 -2.87
C LYS A 147 16.86 10.95 -2.76
N ALA A 148 17.42 11.66 -1.78
CA ALA A 148 18.83 11.57 -1.44
C ALA A 148 19.03 10.18 -0.83
N LEU A 149 19.37 9.21 -1.67
CA LEU A 149 20.16 8.08 -1.23
C LEU A 149 21.46 8.68 -0.69
N PRO A 150 21.88 8.45 0.56
CA PRO A 150 23.24 8.79 0.94
C PRO A 150 24.17 7.98 0.02
N ASP A 151 24.97 8.69 -0.77
CA ASP A 151 26.12 8.12 -1.47
C ASP A 151 26.95 7.36 -0.43
N VAL A 152 27.07 6.05 -0.61
CA VAL A 152 28.07 5.28 0.12
C VAL A 152 29.40 5.66 -0.52
N GLU A 153 30.10 6.63 0.09
CA GLU A 153 31.45 6.98 -0.33
C GLU A 153 32.35 5.75 -0.18
N GLU A 154 32.63 5.09 -1.31
CA GLU A 154 33.71 4.12 -1.45
C GLU A 154 35.04 4.80 -1.12
N THR A 155 35.46 4.73 0.14
CA THR A 155 36.82 5.08 0.53
C THR A 155 37.73 3.89 0.31
N ASN A 156 38.37 3.93 -0.85
CA ASN A 156 39.52 3.13 -1.21
C ASN A 156 40.72 3.52 -0.32
N THR A 157 41.07 2.69 0.67
CA THR A 157 42.42 2.67 1.26
C THR A 157 42.85 1.23 1.51
N GLY A 158 43.65 0.70 0.58
CA GLY A 158 44.47 -0.46 0.85
C GLY A 158 45.68 -0.11 1.72
N LYS A 159 46.06 -1.02 2.61
CA LYS A 159 47.45 -1.44 2.90
C LYS A 159 47.51 -2.50 4.01
N ASP A 160 48.10 -3.63 3.62
CA ASP A 160 49.06 -4.51 4.30
C ASP A 160 48.87 -5.01 5.74
N GLU A 161 48.88 -6.35 5.79
CA GLU A 161 49.72 -7.24 6.61
C GLU A 161 49.82 -7.05 8.13
N GLY A 162 49.31 -8.08 8.83
CA GLY A 162 50.17 -8.88 9.70
C GLY A 162 50.33 -8.45 11.16
N SER A 163 50.12 -9.44 12.03
CA SER A 163 50.71 -9.60 13.38
C SER A 163 49.86 -9.16 14.59
N SER A 164 49.48 -10.21 15.32
CA SER A 164 49.05 -10.32 16.72
C SER A 164 49.38 -9.16 17.66
N ASN A 165 48.40 -8.74 18.47
CA ASN A 165 48.49 -8.98 19.91
C ASN A 165 47.13 -8.93 20.61
N ASP A 166 47.02 -9.88 21.52
CA ASP A 166 45.96 -10.22 22.44
C ASP A 166 45.70 -9.08 23.43
N SER A 167 44.44 -8.64 23.53
CA SER A 167 43.92 -7.86 24.64
C SER A 167 42.44 -8.22 24.78
N ASP A 168 42.23 -9.18 25.67
CA ASP A 168 40.99 -9.65 26.28
C ASP A 168 40.12 -8.48 26.79
N ASP A 169 39.29 -7.92 25.90
CA ASP A 169 38.13 -7.13 26.28
C ASP A 169 36.95 -8.09 26.21
N GLY A 170 36.46 -8.54 27.38
CA GLY A 170 35.48 -9.62 27.58
C GLY A 170 34.08 -9.41 26.99
N LEU A 171 34.02 -9.05 25.71
CA LEU A 171 32.82 -9.01 24.89
C LEU A 171 32.69 -10.38 24.18
N PRO A 172 31.50 -11.00 24.21
CA PRO A 172 31.28 -12.24 23.49
C PRO A 172 31.52 -12.01 21.98
N PRO A 173 32.11 -13.01 21.27
CA PRO A 173 32.29 -12.92 19.82
C PRO A 173 30.95 -12.62 19.15
N LEU A 174 30.90 -11.56 18.32
CA LEU A 174 29.69 -11.25 17.57
C LEU A 174 29.45 -12.37 16.55
N GLU A 175 28.27 -13.01 16.62
CA GLU A 175 27.87 -14.02 15.64
C GLU A 175 27.72 -13.38 14.26
N LYS A 176 28.33 -14.01 13.26
CA LYS A 176 28.29 -13.56 11.87
C LYS A 176 26.84 -13.63 11.35
N ASN A 177 26.32 -12.51 10.87
CA ASN A 177 24.97 -12.43 10.30
C ASN A 177 24.90 -13.22 8.97
N MET A 178 24.09 -14.27 8.93
CA MET A 178 23.97 -15.20 7.79
C MET A 178 23.04 -14.69 6.67
N ASN A 179 22.43 -13.50 6.81
CA ASN A 179 21.51 -12.94 5.81
C ASN A 179 22.18 -12.45 4.51
N HIS A 180 23.44 -12.79 4.26
CA HIS A 180 24.14 -12.51 2.99
C HIS A 180 24.81 -13.75 2.38
N LEU A 181 24.27 -14.95 2.63
CA LEU A 181 24.56 -16.09 1.77
C LEU A 181 23.64 -16.03 0.54
N ASP A 182 24.01 -15.16 -0.40
CA ASP A 182 23.47 -15.29 -1.75
C ASP A 182 24.09 -16.54 -2.40
N LEU A 183 23.17 -17.35 -2.88
CA LEU A 183 23.35 -18.49 -3.74
C LEU A 183 24.18 -18.07 -4.96
N GLN A 184 25.47 -18.39 -4.95
CA GLN A 184 26.22 -18.58 -6.20
C GLN A 184 26.31 -20.08 -6.44
N GLU A 185 25.20 -20.67 -6.86
CA GLU A 185 25.29 -21.55 -8.03
C GLU A 185 25.51 -20.62 -9.22
N SER A 186 26.76 -20.51 -9.65
CA SER A 186 27.04 -20.22 -11.04
C SER A 186 28.31 -20.93 -11.42
N ASP A 187 28.11 -21.82 -12.38
CA ASP A 187 29.12 -22.46 -13.19
C ASP A 187 30.22 -21.50 -13.67
N GLU A 188 31.32 -22.15 -14.06
CA GLU A 188 32.46 -21.68 -14.85
C GLU A 188 33.67 -21.17 -14.07
N GLU A 189 34.69 -22.02 -13.99
CA GLU A 189 35.96 -21.73 -14.68
C GLU A 189 36.62 -23.04 -15.16
N CYS A 190 36.72 -23.17 -16.48
CA CYS A 190 37.61 -24.11 -17.16
C CYS A 190 39.07 -23.64 -17.03
N GLU A 191 39.96 -24.61 -16.84
CA GLU A 191 41.35 -24.68 -17.36
C GLU A 191 42.36 -23.56 -16.97
N ASN A 192 43.41 -23.89 -16.19
CA ASN A 192 44.66 -24.51 -16.67
C ASN A 192 45.82 -24.56 -15.63
N GLU A 193 46.62 -25.64 -15.73
CA GLU A 193 48.06 -25.85 -15.42
C GLU A 193 48.61 -25.45 -14.03
N SER A 194 49.40 -26.23 -13.29
CA SER A 194 50.55 -27.13 -13.57
C SER A 194 50.92 -27.77 -12.20
N GLU A 195 51.26 -29.05 -12.08
CA GLU A 195 52.57 -29.71 -12.27
C GLU A 195 52.41 -31.24 -12.28
#